data_AF-A0A7Y5BJA0-F1
#
_entry.id   AF-A0A7Y5BJA0-F1
#
_cell.length_a   1.000
_cell.length_b   1.000
_cell.length_c   1.000
_cell.angle_alpha   90.00
_cell.angle_beta   90.00
_cell.angle_gamma   90.00
#
_symmetry.space_group_name_H-M   'P 1'
#
loop_
_entity.id
_entity.type
_entity.pdbx_description
1 polymer ?
#
loop_
_entity_poly.entity_id
_entity_poly.type
_entity_poly.pdbx_seq_one_letter_code
_entity_poly.pdbx_strand_id
1 'polypeptide(L)'
;MKLKVSILIILFVIFTANCSSAPDYKEFNKNLSFLASEAKQMAKTGRPEEAAKIMELIYNFHPDDSMVKEILASLTVEQREAITGSSLLGYNKSKRPKVEPSTLEKVLWYIPDRFFDLVDTVTVEVSIGPQIGGGIWVTRAVQAVAYTGTSSGIGIYQKKHYVGMRGLVSFELVIGPVGVSAVAGSRLGLGGLDLTARTTLLHTPSKPIYQEFRDYWAVGAKAGIFIIGMEFEIHPVEIFDFLAGIILIDPMNDDYATTRGFQYTQDQKRKLEIASEALKDMGEKGVKEYKKQFSKLDYSDPAIAPPSNTPIGEAIGKEIKGKKKK
;
A
#
# COMPACT_ATOMS: atom_id res chain seq x y z
N MET A 1 43.95 4.44 -25.95
CA MET A 1 43.91 3.26 -25.05
C MET A 1 43.60 3.61 -23.59
N LYS A 2 44.20 4.66 -23.00
CA LYS A 2 44.03 4.99 -21.57
C LYS A 2 42.58 5.33 -21.14
N LEU A 3 41.78 5.95 -22.02
CA LEU A 3 40.37 6.30 -21.71
C LEU A 3 39.43 5.08 -21.59
N LYS A 4 39.69 4.00 -22.34
CA LYS A 4 38.86 2.78 -22.30
C LYS A 4 39.09 1.97 -21.01
N VAL A 5 40.31 2.02 -20.45
CA VAL A 5 40.65 1.34 -19.20
C VAL A 5 40.04 2.07 -18.00
N SER A 6 40.00 3.40 -18.00
CA SER A 6 39.36 4.19 -16.93
C SER A 6 37.85 3.99 -16.85
N ILE A 7 37.14 3.88 -17.98
CA ILE A 7 35.69 3.61 -18.00
C ILE A 7 35.37 2.21 -17.45
N LEU A 8 36.20 1.21 -17.76
CA LEU A 8 36.01 -0.16 -17.28
C LEU A 8 36.20 -0.27 -15.75
N ILE A 9 37.16 0.47 -15.20
CA ILE A 9 37.42 0.49 -13.75
C ILE A 9 36.28 1.19 -13.00
N ILE A 10 35.71 2.28 -13.54
CA ILE A 10 34.56 2.97 -12.93
C ILE A 10 33.31 2.08 -12.94
N LEU A 11 33.05 1.37 -14.05
CA LEU A 11 31.97 0.37 -14.12
C LEU A 11 32.16 -0.78 -13.14
N PHE A 12 33.40 -1.25 -12.94
CA PHE A 12 33.69 -2.31 -11.98
C PHE A 12 33.46 -1.85 -10.53
N VAL A 13 33.85 -0.62 -10.18
CA VAL A 13 33.64 -0.05 -8.83
C VAL A 13 32.15 0.14 -8.51
N ILE A 14 31.32 0.52 -9.49
CA ILE A 14 29.86 0.64 -9.31
C ILE A 14 29.21 -0.74 -9.08
N PHE A 15 29.73 -1.80 -9.71
CA PHE A 15 29.23 -3.17 -9.49
C PHE A 15 29.67 -3.78 -8.16
N THR A 16 30.83 -3.39 -7.60
CA THR A 16 31.31 -3.91 -6.32
C THR A 16 30.84 -3.12 -5.09
N ALA A 17 30.24 -1.94 -5.28
CA ALA A 17 29.78 -1.09 -4.17
C ALA A 17 28.41 -1.50 -3.58
N ASN A 18 27.66 -2.40 -4.22
CA ASN A 18 26.43 -2.97 -3.66
C ASN A 18 26.71 -4.18 -2.76
N CYS A 19 27.65 -4.03 -1.83
CA CYS A 19 27.68 -4.88 -0.64
C CYS A 19 26.50 -4.49 0.25
N SER A 20 25.30 -4.92 -0.13
CA SER A 20 24.15 -4.91 0.77
C SER A 20 24.52 -5.81 1.95
N SER A 21 24.74 -5.20 3.12
CA SER A 21 24.93 -5.93 4.37
C SER A 21 23.74 -6.87 4.54
N ALA A 22 24.01 -8.14 4.82
CA ALA A 22 22.95 -9.10 5.07
C ALA A 22 21.99 -8.55 6.14
N PRO A 23 20.67 -8.58 5.91
CA PRO A 23 19.71 -8.02 6.86
C PRO A 23 19.83 -8.72 8.21
N ASP A 24 19.76 -7.95 9.29
CA ASP A 24 19.78 -8.50 10.65
C ASP A 24 18.47 -9.24 10.94
N TYR A 25 18.48 -10.55 10.67
CA TYR A 25 17.32 -11.42 10.88
C TYR A 25 16.85 -11.48 12.33
N LYS A 26 17.75 -11.28 13.29
CA LYS A 26 17.41 -11.30 14.72
C LYS A 26 16.64 -10.04 15.10
N GLU A 27 17.11 -8.89 14.65
CA GLU A 27 16.39 -7.62 14.84
C GLU A 27 15.05 -7.65 14.12
N PHE A 28 15.00 -8.17 12.90
CA PHE A 28 13.76 -8.34 12.16
C PHE A 28 12.75 -9.24 12.91
N ASN A 29 13.19 -10.40 13.41
CA ASN A 29 12.33 -11.29 14.22
C ASN A 29 11.80 -10.58 15.47
N LYS A 30 12.66 -9.84 16.18
CA LYS A 30 12.28 -9.06 17.37
C LYS A 30 11.23 -7.99 17.04
N ASN A 31 11.34 -7.33 15.89
CA ASN A 31 10.34 -6.36 15.45
C ASN A 31 9.01 -7.03 15.08
N LEU A 32 9.03 -8.17 14.40
CA LEU A 32 7.80 -8.92 14.11
C LEU A 32 7.13 -9.43 15.39
N SER A 33 7.88 -9.96 16.34
CA SER A 33 7.37 -10.41 17.64
C SER A 33 6.71 -9.26 18.43
N PHE A 34 7.35 -8.08 18.46
CA PHE A 34 6.76 -6.88 19.05
C PHE A 34 5.43 -6.54 18.38
N LEU A 35 5.41 -6.47 17.05
CA LEU A 35 4.21 -6.15 16.29
C LEU A 35 3.09 -7.18 16.50
N ALA A 36 3.41 -8.48 16.64
CA ALA A 36 2.45 -9.52 16.97
C ALA A 36 1.83 -9.32 18.36
N SER A 37 2.65 -9.02 19.39
CA SER A 37 2.17 -8.71 20.73
C SER A 37 1.23 -7.49 20.74
N GLU A 38 1.61 -6.42 20.03
CA GLU A 38 0.79 -5.21 19.89
C GLU A 38 -0.51 -5.49 19.14
N ALA A 39 -0.46 -6.27 18.05
CA ALA A 39 -1.65 -6.68 17.30
C ALA A 39 -2.63 -7.47 18.18
N LYS A 40 -2.12 -8.36 19.06
CA LYS A 40 -2.95 -9.07 20.04
C LYS A 40 -3.64 -8.10 21.01
N GLN A 41 -2.94 -7.09 21.49
CA GLN A 41 -3.52 -6.08 22.37
C GLN A 41 -4.56 -5.23 21.62
N MET A 42 -4.29 -4.85 20.37
CA MET A 42 -5.23 -4.11 19.53
C MET A 42 -6.52 -4.90 19.27
N ALA A 43 -6.41 -6.18 18.93
CA ALA A 43 -7.56 -7.06 18.75
C ALA A 43 -8.44 -7.12 20.01
N LYS A 44 -7.82 -7.13 21.20
CA LYS A 44 -8.53 -7.13 22.49
C LYS A 44 -9.11 -5.76 22.89
N THR A 45 -8.50 -4.67 22.47
CA THR A 45 -8.87 -3.29 22.87
C THR A 45 -9.83 -2.62 21.89
N GLY A 46 -10.48 -3.40 21.00
CA GLY A 46 -11.47 -2.89 20.05
C GLY A 46 -10.86 -2.24 18.82
N ARG A 47 -9.64 -2.63 18.43
CA ARG A 47 -8.94 -2.14 17.24
C ARG A 47 -8.54 -3.30 16.28
N PRO A 48 -9.50 -4.15 15.89
CA PRO A 48 -9.21 -5.36 15.14
C PRO A 48 -8.70 -5.10 13.71
N GLU A 49 -9.04 -3.97 13.09
CA GLU A 49 -8.58 -3.63 11.73
C GLU A 49 -7.08 -3.28 11.71
N GLU A 50 -6.59 -2.52 12.70
CA GLU A 50 -5.16 -2.28 12.84
C GLU A 50 -4.38 -3.56 13.14
N ALA A 51 -4.94 -4.41 14.01
CA ALA A 51 -4.37 -5.73 14.30
C ALA A 51 -4.28 -6.55 13.01
N ALA A 52 -5.35 -6.58 12.22
CA ALA A 52 -5.38 -7.29 10.94
C ALA A 52 -4.32 -6.75 9.97
N LYS A 53 -4.17 -5.43 9.86
CA LYS A 53 -3.16 -4.84 8.97
C LYS A 53 -1.73 -5.18 9.38
N ILE A 54 -1.43 -5.21 10.68
CA ILE A 54 -0.14 -5.69 11.19
C ILE A 54 0.05 -7.18 10.89
N MET A 55 -1.01 -7.97 11.04
CA MET A 55 -0.97 -9.42 10.78
C MET A 55 -0.75 -9.76 9.31
N GLU A 56 -1.19 -8.92 8.37
CA GLU A 56 -0.88 -9.07 6.94
C GLU A 56 0.64 -9.19 6.70
N LEU A 57 1.44 -8.38 7.38
CA LEU A 57 2.91 -8.45 7.27
C LEU A 57 3.46 -9.75 7.87
N ILE A 58 3.04 -10.08 9.10
CA ILE A 58 3.59 -11.20 9.87
C ILE A 58 3.14 -12.56 9.32
N TYR A 59 1.91 -12.68 8.83
CA TYR A 59 1.33 -13.92 8.32
C TYR A 59 2.14 -14.50 7.14
N ASN A 60 2.71 -13.63 6.29
CA ASN A 60 3.58 -14.06 5.18
C ASN A 60 4.84 -14.81 5.66
N PHE A 61 5.27 -14.55 6.89
CA PHE A 61 6.45 -15.17 7.49
C PHE A 61 6.12 -16.34 8.39
N HIS A 62 5.16 -16.15 9.29
CA HIS A 62 4.83 -17.07 10.38
C HIS A 62 3.33 -17.43 10.39
N PRO A 63 2.79 -18.06 9.33
CA PRO A 63 1.37 -18.39 9.28
C PRO A 63 0.97 -19.42 10.34
N ASP A 64 1.93 -20.21 10.82
CA ASP A 64 1.70 -21.31 11.76
C ASP A 64 1.90 -20.95 13.24
N ASP A 65 2.36 -19.73 13.53
CA ASP A 65 2.59 -19.28 14.90
C ASP A 65 1.29 -19.26 15.70
N SER A 66 1.36 -19.69 16.97
CA SER A 66 0.19 -19.80 17.84
C SER A 66 -0.50 -18.46 18.07
N MET A 67 0.26 -17.36 18.19
CA MET A 67 -0.32 -16.04 18.39
C MET A 67 -1.01 -15.54 17.13
N VAL A 68 -0.40 -15.77 15.96
CA VAL A 68 -0.98 -15.43 14.66
C VAL A 68 -2.32 -16.16 14.48
N LYS A 69 -2.36 -17.46 14.76
CA LYS A 69 -3.59 -18.26 14.72
C LYS A 69 -4.65 -17.76 15.70
N GLU A 70 -4.25 -17.42 16.93
CA GLU A 70 -5.15 -16.86 17.95
C GLU A 70 -5.77 -15.52 17.49
N ILE A 71 -4.95 -14.59 16.99
CA ILE A 71 -5.43 -13.29 16.50
C ILE A 71 -6.35 -13.51 15.31
N LEU A 72 -5.95 -14.31 14.31
CA LEU A 72 -6.81 -14.63 13.17
C LEU A 72 -8.15 -15.20 13.60
N ALA A 73 -8.19 -16.11 14.58
CA ALA A 73 -9.44 -16.68 15.09
C ALA A 73 -10.37 -15.64 15.76
N SER A 74 -9.82 -14.54 16.28
CA SER A 74 -10.59 -13.43 16.87
C SER A 74 -11.10 -12.40 15.87
N LEU A 75 -10.62 -12.44 14.62
CA LEU A 75 -11.01 -11.51 13.57
C LEU A 75 -12.26 -11.99 12.83
N THR A 76 -13.01 -11.04 12.29
CA THR A 76 -14.15 -11.32 11.39
C THR A 76 -13.68 -11.99 10.10
N VAL A 77 -14.63 -12.54 9.32
CA VAL A 77 -14.33 -13.13 8.00
C VAL A 77 -13.69 -12.09 7.07
N GLU A 78 -14.28 -10.89 6.98
CA GLU A 78 -13.75 -9.79 6.16
C GLU A 78 -12.32 -9.39 6.54
N GLN A 79 -12.04 -9.29 7.85
CA GLN A 79 -10.70 -8.92 8.35
C GLN A 79 -9.67 -10.03 8.10
N ARG A 80 -10.05 -11.30 8.25
CA ARG A 80 -9.16 -12.42 7.92
C ARG A 80 -8.84 -12.48 6.43
N GLU A 81 -9.83 -12.27 5.58
CA GLU A 81 -9.67 -12.25 4.13
C GLU A 81 -8.70 -11.16 3.67
N ALA A 82 -8.67 -10.02 4.37
CA ALA A 82 -7.72 -8.95 4.10
C ALA A 82 -6.26 -9.32 4.43
N ILE A 83 -6.04 -10.32 5.29
CA ILE A 83 -4.71 -10.83 5.72
C ILE A 83 -4.24 -11.98 4.84
N THR A 84 -5.11 -12.97 4.63
CA THR A 84 -4.73 -14.22 3.95
C THR A 84 -4.68 -14.08 2.43
N GLY A 85 -4.95 -12.89 1.91
CA GLY A 85 -5.03 -12.63 0.47
C GLY A 85 -6.21 -13.36 -0.15
N SER A 86 -7.44 -12.95 0.15
CA SER A 86 -8.63 -13.46 -0.54
C SER A 86 -8.74 -12.93 -1.97
N SER A 87 -9.13 -13.84 -2.86
CA SER A 87 -9.29 -13.77 -4.31
C SER A 87 -10.37 -12.82 -4.82
N LEU A 88 -11.07 -12.11 -3.92
CA LEU A 88 -12.30 -11.37 -4.20
C LEU A 88 -12.16 -9.85 -4.15
N LEU A 89 -10.96 -9.29 -4.11
CA LEU A 89 -10.83 -7.87 -4.41
C LEU A 89 -10.79 -7.73 -5.94
N GLY A 90 -11.95 -7.92 -6.55
CA GLY A 90 -12.24 -7.46 -7.90
C GLY A 90 -12.57 -5.97 -7.91
N TYR A 91 -12.36 -5.25 -6.82
CA TYR A 91 -12.85 -3.90 -6.62
C TYR A 91 -11.78 -3.08 -5.88
N ASN A 92 -11.70 -1.78 -6.17
CA ASN A 92 -10.67 -0.86 -5.68
C ASN A 92 -10.78 -0.47 -4.19
N LYS A 93 -11.50 -1.25 -3.38
CA LYS A 93 -11.91 -0.88 -2.02
C LYS A 93 -10.74 -0.56 -1.10
N SER A 94 -10.90 0.52 -0.36
CA SER A 94 -9.92 0.98 0.60
C SER A 94 -9.89 0.08 1.84
N LYS A 95 -8.69 -0.32 2.24
CA LYS A 95 -8.46 -1.03 3.50
C LYS A 95 -8.45 -0.01 4.65
N ARG A 96 -9.62 0.49 5.06
CA ARG A 96 -9.77 1.47 6.15
C ARG A 96 -10.67 0.94 7.27
N PRO A 97 -10.34 1.20 8.55
CA PRO A 97 -11.25 0.92 9.66
C PRO A 97 -12.54 1.72 9.52
N LYS A 98 -13.67 1.02 9.67
CA LYS A 98 -14.99 1.64 9.74
C LYS A 98 -15.16 2.36 11.08
N VAL A 99 -15.89 3.45 11.07
CA VAL A 99 -16.32 4.20 12.24
C VAL A 99 -17.82 4.42 12.18
N GLU A 100 -18.44 4.59 13.35
CA GLU A 100 -19.84 4.99 13.45
C GLU A 100 -19.91 6.52 13.61
N PRO A 101 -20.14 7.29 12.53
CA PRO A 101 -20.27 8.73 12.63
C PRO A 101 -21.61 9.14 13.23
N SER A 102 -21.58 10.26 13.94
CA SER A 102 -22.79 10.98 14.33
C SER A 102 -23.55 11.52 13.11
N THR A 103 -24.85 11.79 13.28
CA THR A 103 -25.67 12.38 12.20
C THR A 103 -25.11 13.70 11.68
N LEU A 104 -24.56 14.54 12.57
CA LEU A 104 -23.96 15.82 12.17
C LEU A 104 -22.70 15.60 11.32
N GLU A 105 -21.83 14.67 11.70
CA GLU A 105 -20.64 14.34 10.92
C GLU A 105 -21.00 13.83 9.53
N LYS A 106 -22.01 12.95 9.41
CA LYS A 106 -22.51 12.51 8.10
C LYS A 106 -22.96 13.68 7.22
N VAL A 107 -23.70 14.63 7.79
CA VAL A 107 -24.18 15.82 7.05
C VAL A 107 -23.02 16.73 6.63
N LEU A 108 -22.05 16.95 7.52
CA LEU A 108 -20.88 17.79 7.24
C LEU A 108 -19.96 17.17 6.17
N TRP A 109 -19.80 15.85 6.20
CA TRP A 109 -18.94 15.12 5.26
C TRP A 109 -19.64 14.73 3.96
N TYR A 110 -20.98 14.79 3.87
CA TYR A 110 -21.70 14.41 2.66
C TYR A 110 -21.18 15.11 1.39
N ILE A 111 -21.07 16.45 1.43
CA ILE A 111 -20.60 17.22 0.26
C ILE A 111 -19.10 16.97 -0.02
N PRO A 112 -18.19 17.06 0.98
CA PRO A 112 -16.78 16.73 0.77
C PRO A 112 -16.54 15.32 0.22
N ASP A 113 -17.20 14.30 0.77
CA ASP A 113 -17.04 12.91 0.33
C ASP A 113 -17.49 12.77 -1.13
N ARG A 114 -18.67 13.30 -1.51
CA ARG A 114 -19.12 13.24 -2.91
C ARG A 114 -18.20 13.99 -3.89
N PHE A 115 -17.60 15.09 -3.45
CA PHE A 115 -16.62 15.79 -4.26
C PHE A 115 -15.38 14.92 -4.51
N PHE A 116 -14.93 14.18 -3.49
CA PHE A 116 -13.78 13.29 -3.60
C PHE A 116 -14.06 12.12 -4.52
N ASP A 117 -15.20 11.44 -4.38
CA ASP A 117 -15.54 10.32 -5.28
C ASP A 117 -15.67 10.79 -6.73
N LEU A 118 -16.21 12.00 -6.95
CA LEU A 118 -16.29 12.59 -8.28
C LEU A 118 -14.92 12.80 -8.91
N VAL A 119 -13.94 13.32 -8.15
CA VAL A 119 -12.58 13.53 -8.65
C VAL A 119 -11.88 12.18 -8.90
N ASP A 120 -12.14 11.17 -8.06
CA ASP A 120 -11.58 9.82 -8.21
C ASP A 120 -12.12 9.08 -9.47
N THR A 121 -13.18 9.57 -10.13
CA THR A 121 -13.70 9.00 -11.38
C THR A 121 -12.78 9.11 -12.58
N VAL A 122 -11.80 10.02 -12.55
CA VAL A 122 -10.89 10.27 -13.68
C VAL A 122 -9.45 10.39 -13.22
N THR A 123 -8.54 9.85 -14.04
CA THR A 123 -7.11 10.11 -13.93
C THR A 123 -6.66 10.90 -15.16
N VAL A 124 -5.94 11.99 -14.92
CA VAL A 124 -5.32 12.80 -15.97
C VAL A 124 -3.90 13.11 -15.53
N GLU A 125 -2.91 12.62 -16.26
CA GLU A 125 -1.49 12.91 -16.01
C GLU A 125 -0.85 13.55 -17.23
N VAL A 126 0.00 14.54 -16.95
CA VAL A 126 1.05 14.98 -17.85
C VAL A 126 2.39 14.65 -17.22
N SER A 127 3.26 13.96 -17.96
CA SER A 127 4.56 13.52 -17.46
C SER A 127 5.72 13.90 -18.34
N ILE A 128 6.87 14.10 -17.69
CA ILE A 128 8.14 14.43 -18.31
C ILE A 128 9.20 13.36 -18.01
N GLY A 129 10.14 13.15 -18.92
CA GLY A 129 11.23 12.18 -18.77
C GLY A 129 11.19 11.06 -19.81
N PRO A 130 12.16 10.14 -19.82
CA PRO A 130 12.29 9.13 -20.87
C PRO A 130 11.06 8.22 -21.02
N GLN A 131 10.38 8.30 -22.14
CA GLN A 131 9.21 7.47 -22.47
C GLN A 131 9.28 7.07 -23.94
N ILE A 132 8.84 5.87 -24.28
CA ILE A 132 8.36 5.63 -25.63
C ILE A 132 7.31 4.53 -25.66
N GLY A 133 6.24 4.84 -26.37
CA GLY A 133 5.18 3.90 -26.69
C GLY A 133 3.81 4.45 -26.35
N GLY A 134 2.82 3.57 -26.47
CA GLY A 134 1.43 3.91 -26.20
C GLY A 134 0.68 2.68 -25.76
N GLY A 135 -0.46 2.92 -25.15
CA GLY A 135 -1.37 1.87 -24.79
C GLY A 135 -2.80 2.36 -24.76
N ILE A 136 -3.70 1.46 -25.09
CA ILE A 136 -5.14 1.66 -24.93
C ILE A 136 -5.72 0.46 -24.18
N TRP A 137 -6.74 0.69 -23.38
CA TRP A 137 -7.44 -0.35 -22.67
C TRP A 137 -8.90 0.02 -22.42
N VAL A 138 -9.77 -0.98 -22.51
CA VAL A 138 -11.14 -0.88 -21.99
C VAL A 138 -11.19 -1.43 -20.57
N THR A 139 -10.35 -2.44 -20.30
CA THR A 139 -9.99 -2.95 -18.98
C THR A 139 -8.59 -3.53 -19.10
N ARG A 140 -7.97 -3.92 -17.99
CA ARG A 140 -6.68 -4.64 -18.04
C ARG A 140 -6.81 -6.09 -18.57
N ALA A 141 -8.02 -6.59 -18.76
CA ALA A 141 -8.27 -7.81 -19.51
C ALA A 141 -8.25 -7.58 -21.04
N VAL A 142 -8.63 -6.37 -21.48
CA VAL A 142 -8.75 -5.98 -22.89
C VAL A 142 -7.91 -4.73 -23.12
N GLN A 143 -6.62 -4.95 -23.34
CA GLN A 143 -5.63 -3.88 -23.53
C GLN A 143 -4.65 -4.21 -24.65
N ALA A 144 -4.06 -3.17 -25.23
CA ALA A 144 -2.90 -3.28 -26.11
C ALA A 144 -1.92 -2.20 -25.66
N VAL A 145 -0.79 -2.61 -25.10
CA VAL A 145 0.20 -1.70 -24.51
C VAL A 145 1.59 -2.10 -24.98
N ALA A 146 2.30 -1.15 -25.58
CA ALA A 146 3.73 -1.23 -25.82
C ALA A 146 4.34 0.04 -25.24
N TYR A 147 5.03 -0.08 -24.11
CA TYR A 147 5.51 1.06 -23.35
C TYR A 147 6.83 0.74 -22.65
N THR A 148 7.81 1.64 -22.75
CA THR A 148 9.03 1.57 -21.96
C THR A 148 9.42 2.98 -21.55
N GLY A 149 9.78 3.19 -20.29
CA GLY A 149 10.17 4.52 -19.86
C GLY A 149 10.26 4.72 -18.37
N THR A 150 10.98 5.78 -18.01
CA THR A 150 10.95 6.44 -16.72
C THR A 150 10.35 7.83 -16.86
N SER A 151 9.30 8.13 -16.12
CA SER A 151 8.61 9.41 -16.15
C SER A 151 8.40 9.96 -14.75
N SER A 152 8.31 11.28 -14.67
CA SER A 152 7.84 12.01 -13.51
C SER A 152 6.74 12.95 -13.98
N GLY A 153 5.54 12.82 -13.44
CA GLY A 153 4.38 13.56 -13.87
C GLY A 153 3.62 14.22 -12.75
N ILE A 154 2.78 15.16 -13.14
CA ILE A 154 1.76 15.75 -12.27
C ILE A 154 0.40 15.44 -12.86
N GLY A 155 -0.57 15.22 -11.99
CA GLY A 155 -1.88 14.80 -12.44
C GLY A 155 -2.89 14.67 -11.32
N ILE A 156 -4.11 14.39 -11.76
CA ILE A 156 -5.20 13.91 -10.93
C ILE A 156 -5.14 12.40 -11.00
N TYR A 157 -5.12 11.73 -9.86
CA TYR A 157 -5.04 10.28 -9.78
C TYR A 157 -6.14 9.73 -8.88
N GLN A 158 -6.61 8.55 -9.25
CA GLN A 158 -7.52 7.74 -8.45
C GLN A 158 -6.96 7.37 -7.06
N LYS A 159 -7.87 7.23 -6.10
CA LYS A 159 -7.68 6.81 -4.69
C LYS A 159 -7.06 7.89 -3.83
N LYS A 160 -7.69 9.07 -3.82
CA LYS A 160 -7.41 10.19 -2.90
C LYS A 160 -6.05 10.86 -3.06
N HIS A 161 -5.42 10.73 -4.22
CA HIS A 161 -4.24 11.51 -4.62
C HIS A 161 -4.65 12.62 -5.60
N TYR A 162 -5.70 13.36 -5.22
CA TYR A 162 -6.46 14.33 -6.02
C TYR A 162 -5.63 15.19 -6.95
N VAL A 163 -4.48 15.66 -6.46
CA VAL A 163 -3.46 16.29 -7.27
C VAL A 163 -2.13 15.86 -6.66
N GLY A 164 -1.24 15.33 -7.49
CA GLY A 164 0.01 14.80 -6.98
C GLY A 164 1.10 14.71 -8.02
N MET A 165 2.24 14.25 -7.55
CA MET A 165 3.37 13.86 -8.38
C MET A 165 3.42 12.34 -8.47
N ARG A 166 3.68 11.80 -9.67
CA ARG A 166 3.90 10.37 -9.89
C ARG A 166 5.26 10.17 -10.51
N GLY A 167 6.10 9.35 -9.87
CA GLY A 167 7.33 8.83 -10.46
C GLY A 167 7.07 7.40 -10.94
N LEU A 168 7.40 7.08 -12.18
CA LEU A 168 7.11 5.76 -12.77
C LEU A 168 8.30 5.27 -13.59
N VAL A 169 8.75 4.05 -13.33
CA VAL A 169 9.64 3.27 -14.19
C VAL A 169 8.84 2.06 -14.66
N SER A 170 8.66 1.92 -15.97
CA SER A 170 7.83 0.86 -16.53
C SER A 170 8.40 0.26 -17.80
N PHE A 171 8.22 -1.05 -17.94
CA PHE A 171 8.40 -1.82 -19.16
C PHE A 171 7.17 -2.71 -19.35
N GLU A 172 6.41 -2.48 -20.43
CA GLU A 172 5.14 -3.14 -20.67
C GLU A 172 5.01 -3.52 -22.15
N LEU A 173 4.81 -4.81 -22.42
CA LEU A 173 4.44 -5.35 -23.73
C LEU A 173 3.28 -6.33 -23.51
N VAL A 174 2.06 -5.88 -23.77
CA VAL A 174 0.82 -6.55 -23.36
C VAL A 174 -0.24 -6.52 -24.45
N ILE A 175 -0.88 -7.66 -24.68
CA ILE A 175 -2.06 -7.81 -25.53
C ILE A 175 -3.11 -8.63 -24.79
N GLY A 176 -4.31 -8.08 -24.64
CA GLY A 176 -5.37 -8.64 -23.81
C GLY A 176 -4.90 -8.81 -22.36
N PRO A 177 -5.18 -9.95 -21.70
CA PRO A 177 -4.78 -10.17 -20.32
C PRO A 177 -3.34 -10.70 -20.19
N VAL A 178 -2.61 -10.90 -21.29
CA VAL A 178 -1.30 -11.58 -21.28
C VAL A 178 -0.21 -10.65 -21.79
N GLY A 179 0.90 -10.60 -21.07
CA GLY A 179 2.05 -9.80 -21.46
C GLY A 179 3.01 -9.53 -20.32
N VAL A 180 4.21 -9.08 -20.65
CA VAL A 180 5.19 -8.70 -19.63
C VAL A 180 4.91 -7.28 -19.20
N SER A 181 4.62 -7.07 -17.93
CA SER A 181 4.53 -5.74 -17.31
C SER A 181 5.40 -5.72 -16.07
N ALA A 182 6.38 -4.81 -16.05
CA ALA A 182 7.23 -4.51 -14.92
C ALA A 182 7.06 -3.03 -14.60
N VAL A 183 6.56 -2.73 -13.40
CA VAL A 183 6.21 -1.38 -12.98
C VAL A 183 6.77 -1.15 -11.59
N ALA A 184 7.58 -0.10 -11.46
CA ALA A 184 8.00 0.46 -10.18
C ALA A 184 7.62 1.93 -10.17
N GLY A 185 6.99 2.41 -9.11
CA GLY A 185 6.56 3.80 -9.07
C GLY A 185 6.21 4.28 -7.69
N SER A 186 6.11 5.60 -7.58
CA SER A 186 5.65 6.31 -6.40
C SER A 186 4.56 7.30 -6.80
N ARG A 187 3.58 7.50 -5.92
CA ARG A 187 2.62 8.61 -6.02
C ARG A 187 2.67 9.39 -4.71
N LEU A 188 2.85 10.70 -4.82
CA LEU A 188 2.80 11.62 -3.70
C LEU A 188 1.68 12.62 -3.95
N GLY A 189 0.66 12.61 -3.10
CA GLY A 189 -0.48 13.51 -3.19
C GLY A 189 -1.01 13.90 -1.81
N LEU A 190 -2.18 14.53 -1.79
CA LEU A 190 -2.85 14.91 -0.55
C LEU A 190 -3.21 13.69 0.34
N GLY A 191 -3.40 12.52 -0.26
CA GLY A 191 -3.62 11.25 0.44
C GLY A 191 -2.36 10.60 1.02
N GLY A 192 -1.17 11.14 0.74
CA GLY A 192 0.10 10.63 1.25
C GLY A 192 1.03 10.05 0.17
N LEU A 193 1.88 9.11 0.57
CA LEU A 193 2.86 8.46 -0.30
C LEU A 193 2.46 6.99 -0.56
N ASP A 194 2.25 6.65 -1.82
CA ASP A 194 2.13 5.27 -2.29
C ASP A 194 3.39 4.83 -3.03
N LEU A 195 3.82 3.60 -2.79
CA LEU A 195 4.96 2.98 -3.47
C LEU A 195 4.56 1.63 -4.04
N THR A 196 5.00 1.33 -5.25
CA THR A 196 4.81 0.02 -5.87
C THR A 196 6.08 -0.45 -6.59
N ALA A 197 6.28 -1.76 -6.60
CA ALA A 197 7.27 -2.44 -7.42
C ALA A 197 6.75 -3.86 -7.69
N ARG A 198 6.26 -4.10 -8.90
CA ARG A 198 5.55 -5.32 -9.27
C ARG A 198 5.88 -5.74 -10.69
N THR A 199 5.93 -7.04 -10.90
CA THR A 199 5.98 -7.67 -12.22
C THR A 199 4.77 -8.56 -12.39
N THR A 200 4.21 -8.61 -13.59
CA THR A 200 3.10 -9.51 -13.91
C THR A 200 3.21 -10.00 -15.35
N LEU A 201 2.78 -11.25 -15.55
CA LEU A 201 2.65 -11.89 -16.86
C LEU A 201 1.19 -12.06 -17.28
N LEU A 202 0.31 -12.23 -16.29
CA LEU A 202 -1.12 -12.42 -16.45
C LEU A 202 -1.84 -11.35 -15.63
N HIS A 203 -2.61 -10.53 -16.32
CA HIS A 203 -3.34 -9.41 -15.77
C HIS A 203 -4.69 -9.88 -15.23
N THR A 204 -4.73 -10.17 -13.93
CA THR A 204 -5.96 -10.53 -13.19
C THR A 204 -6.29 -9.48 -12.15
N PRO A 205 -7.58 -9.25 -11.84
CA PRO A 205 -7.97 -8.21 -10.88
C PRO A 205 -7.35 -8.45 -9.49
N SER A 206 -7.19 -9.71 -9.10
CA SER A 206 -6.58 -10.09 -7.81
C SER A 206 -5.10 -9.73 -7.63
N LYS A 207 -4.39 -9.23 -8.65
CA LYS A 207 -2.97 -8.87 -8.51
C LYS A 207 -2.83 -7.61 -7.65
N PRO A 208 -1.85 -7.55 -6.72
CA PRO A 208 -1.65 -6.38 -5.86
C PRO A 208 -1.50 -5.05 -6.60
N ILE A 209 -0.83 -5.05 -7.77
CA ILE A 209 -0.71 -3.83 -8.60
C ILE A 209 -2.08 -3.21 -8.94
N TYR A 210 -3.10 -4.05 -9.12
CA TYR A 210 -4.46 -3.63 -9.45
C TYR A 210 -5.36 -3.33 -8.25
N GLN A 211 -4.86 -3.64 -7.07
CA GLN A 211 -5.55 -3.34 -5.81
C GLN A 211 -5.02 -2.04 -5.21
N GLU A 212 -3.73 -1.78 -5.37
CA GLU A 212 -3.04 -0.73 -4.65
C GLU A 212 -2.67 0.46 -5.54
N PHE A 213 -2.35 0.24 -6.83
CA PHE A 213 -1.67 1.26 -7.64
C PHE A 213 -2.35 1.63 -8.96
N ARG A 214 -2.99 0.66 -9.63
CA ARG A 214 -3.73 0.86 -10.89
C ARG A 214 -5.13 0.29 -10.74
N ASP A 215 -6.10 0.81 -11.48
CA ASP A 215 -7.41 0.18 -11.58
C ASP A 215 -7.42 -0.88 -12.69
N TYR A 216 -7.95 -2.06 -12.34
CA TYR A 216 -8.15 -3.16 -13.28
C TYR A 216 -9.25 -2.84 -14.31
N TRP A 217 -10.27 -2.11 -13.89
CA TRP A 217 -11.49 -1.83 -14.65
C TRP A 217 -11.47 -0.48 -15.35
N ALA A 218 -10.37 0.25 -15.23
CA ALA A 218 -10.20 1.52 -15.91
C ALA A 218 -10.37 1.36 -17.42
N VAL A 219 -10.92 2.38 -18.05
CA VAL A 219 -10.93 2.60 -19.50
C VAL A 219 -10.01 3.76 -19.78
N GLY A 220 -9.03 3.61 -20.65
CA GLY A 220 -8.06 4.68 -20.83
C GLY A 220 -7.04 4.46 -21.93
N ALA A 221 -6.17 5.45 -22.02
CA ALA A 221 -5.05 5.47 -22.93
C ALA A 221 -3.86 6.17 -22.29
N LYS A 222 -2.67 5.76 -22.71
CA LYS A 222 -1.43 6.48 -22.46
C LYS A 222 -0.63 6.61 -23.74
N ALA A 223 0.07 7.72 -23.87
CA ALA A 223 1.02 7.95 -24.94
C ALA A 223 2.22 8.68 -24.37
N GLY A 224 3.41 8.19 -24.68
CA GLY A 224 4.68 8.81 -24.35
C GLY A 224 5.55 8.90 -25.59
N ILE A 225 5.97 10.11 -25.94
CA ILE A 225 6.83 10.36 -27.09
C ILE A 225 8.03 11.19 -26.61
N PHE A 226 9.21 10.59 -26.69
CA PHE A 226 10.48 11.16 -26.21
C PHE A 226 10.45 11.51 -24.73
N ILE A 227 10.19 12.78 -24.42
CA ILE A 227 10.27 13.34 -23.06
C ILE A 227 8.91 13.81 -22.54
N ILE A 228 7.84 13.72 -23.34
CA ILE A 228 6.49 14.18 -22.96
C ILE A 228 5.53 13.00 -23.04
N GLY A 229 4.74 12.86 -21.97
CA GLY A 229 3.73 11.83 -21.82
C GLY A 229 2.41 12.39 -21.36
N MET A 230 1.36 11.69 -21.76
CA MET A 230 0.01 11.90 -21.25
C MET A 230 -0.64 10.56 -20.97
N GLU A 231 -1.40 10.51 -19.88
CA GLU A 231 -2.25 9.38 -19.52
C GLU A 231 -3.63 9.90 -19.13
N PHE A 232 -4.66 9.22 -19.64
CA PHE A 232 -6.04 9.51 -19.34
C PHE A 232 -6.75 8.20 -19.03
N GLU A 233 -7.40 8.13 -17.88
CA GLU A 233 -8.24 7.01 -17.48
C GLU A 233 -9.58 7.50 -16.93
N ILE A 234 -10.62 6.71 -17.18
CA ILE A 234 -11.92 6.78 -16.54
C ILE A 234 -12.04 5.53 -15.67
N HIS A 235 -12.61 5.68 -14.48
CA HIS A 235 -12.74 4.62 -13.47
C HIS A 235 -14.20 4.25 -13.25
N PRO A 236 -14.77 3.29 -14.02
CA PRO A 236 -16.17 2.90 -13.91
C PRO A 236 -16.60 2.46 -12.51
N VAL A 237 -15.69 1.85 -11.75
CA VAL A 237 -15.96 1.41 -10.37
C VAL A 237 -16.13 2.61 -9.44
N GLU A 238 -15.32 3.66 -9.61
CA GLU A 238 -15.45 4.89 -8.82
C GLU A 238 -16.65 5.73 -9.26
N ILE A 239 -17.04 5.68 -10.54
CA ILE A 239 -18.30 6.26 -11.00
C ILE A 239 -19.48 5.59 -10.30
N PHE A 240 -19.46 4.26 -10.20
CA PHE A 240 -20.50 3.54 -9.47
C PHE A 240 -20.51 3.91 -7.99
N ASP A 241 -19.33 4.06 -7.36
CA ASP A 241 -19.20 4.49 -5.98
C ASP A 241 -19.79 5.89 -5.74
N PHE A 242 -19.40 6.88 -6.56
CA PHE A 242 -19.97 8.23 -6.53
C PHE A 242 -21.50 8.22 -6.65
N LEU A 243 -22.06 7.45 -7.58
CA LEU A 243 -23.51 7.35 -7.79
C LEU A 243 -24.22 6.66 -6.62
N ALA A 244 -23.63 5.60 -6.07
CA ALA A 244 -24.13 4.93 -4.86
C ALA A 244 -24.09 5.88 -3.65
N GLY A 245 -23.07 6.73 -3.61
CA GLY A 245 -22.86 7.79 -2.65
C GLY A 245 -23.99 8.80 -2.51
N ILE A 246 -24.62 9.16 -3.63
CA ILE A 246 -25.76 10.09 -3.67
C ILE A 246 -26.92 9.57 -2.79
N ILE A 247 -27.06 8.25 -2.68
CA ILE A 247 -28.06 7.59 -1.82
C ILE A 247 -27.46 7.01 -0.54
N LEU A 248 -26.29 7.51 -0.11
CA LEU A 248 -25.60 7.17 1.14
C LEU A 248 -25.08 5.73 1.22
N ILE A 249 -24.71 5.14 0.08
CA ILE A 249 -24.07 3.82 0.02
C ILE A 249 -22.60 4.02 -0.38
N ASP A 250 -21.67 3.40 0.35
CA ASP A 250 -20.22 3.48 0.16
C ASP A 250 -19.61 2.09 -0.15
N PRO A 251 -19.68 1.63 -1.42
CA PRO A 251 -19.08 0.36 -1.84
C PRO A 251 -17.55 0.28 -1.67
N MET A 252 -16.82 1.38 -1.92
CA MET A 252 -15.36 1.43 -1.89
C MET A 252 -14.77 1.65 -0.49
N ASN A 253 -15.62 1.87 0.51
CA ASN A 253 -15.25 2.00 1.92
C ASN A 253 -14.16 3.06 2.12
N ASP A 254 -14.37 4.22 1.54
CA ASP A 254 -13.37 5.28 1.53
C ASP A 254 -13.90 6.68 1.85
N ASP A 255 -15.20 6.81 2.15
CA ASP A 255 -15.83 8.00 2.75
C ASP A 255 -15.17 8.38 4.08
N TYR A 256 -14.84 9.66 4.27
CA TYR A 256 -14.27 10.13 5.54
C TYR A 256 -15.30 10.17 6.67
N ALA A 257 -16.59 10.27 6.34
CA ALA A 257 -17.65 10.16 7.33
C ALA A 257 -17.61 8.80 8.05
N THR A 258 -17.50 7.71 7.30
CA THR A 258 -17.69 6.33 7.80
C THR A 258 -16.37 5.58 7.98
N THR A 259 -15.24 6.17 7.60
CA THR A 259 -13.93 5.51 7.71
C THR A 259 -12.85 6.45 8.23
N ARG A 260 -11.86 5.86 8.92
CA ARG A 260 -10.69 6.59 9.42
C ARG A 260 -9.39 6.03 8.87
N GLY A 261 -8.29 6.75 9.06
CA GLY A 261 -6.96 6.20 8.86
C GLY A 261 -6.60 5.18 9.96
N PHE A 262 -5.68 4.27 9.65
CA PHE A 262 -5.08 3.42 10.69
C PHE A 262 -4.33 4.28 11.69
N GLN A 263 -4.53 3.99 12.98
CA GLN A 263 -3.85 4.70 14.05
C GLN A 263 -2.70 3.81 14.55
N TYR A 264 -1.49 4.32 14.57
CA TYR A 264 -0.34 3.57 15.10
C TYR A 264 0.45 4.48 16.01
N THR A 265 1.01 3.92 17.09
CA THR A 265 2.00 4.62 17.91
C THR A 265 3.27 4.86 17.08
N GLN A 266 4.10 5.83 17.48
CA GLN A 266 5.35 6.11 16.76
C GLN A 266 6.26 4.88 16.72
N ASP A 267 6.30 4.10 17.81
CA ASP A 267 7.08 2.86 17.87
C ASP A 267 6.54 1.79 16.92
N GLN A 268 5.22 1.63 16.84
CA GLN A 268 4.58 0.72 15.89
C GLN A 268 4.89 1.14 14.45
N LYS A 269 4.77 2.44 14.13
CA LYS A 269 5.09 2.96 12.79
C LYS A 269 6.55 2.70 12.41
N ARG A 270 7.47 3.02 13.31
CA ARG A 270 8.91 2.80 13.11
C ARG A 270 9.23 1.32 12.89
N LYS A 271 8.64 0.42 13.69
CA LYS A 271 8.88 -1.03 13.55
C LYS A 271 8.25 -1.61 12.30
N LEU A 272 7.06 -1.12 11.90
CA LEU A 272 6.45 -1.47 10.62
C LEU A 272 7.31 -1.02 9.44
N GLU A 273 7.87 0.18 9.51
CA GLU A 273 8.78 0.72 8.50
C GLU A 273 10.05 -0.12 8.39
N ILE A 274 10.74 -0.37 9.50
CA ILE A 274 11.95 -1.23 9.55
C ILE A 274 11.64 -2.63 9.01
N ALA A 275 10.52 -3.22 9.41
CA ALA A 275 10.16 -4.56 8.94
C ALA A 275 9.80 -4.56 7.43
N SER A 276 9.14 -3.51 6.94
CA SER A 276 8.82 -3.38 5.52
C SER A 276 10.06 -3.14 4.66
N GLU A 277 11.01 -2.35 5.15
CA GLU A 277 12.30 -2.11 4.49
C GLU A 277 13.15 -3.39 4.46
N ALA A 278 13.29 -4.08 5.59
CA ALA A 278 13.99 -5.35 5.67
C ALA A 278 13.40 -6.40 4.70
N LEU A 279 12.07 -6.44 4.55
CA LEU A 279 11.40 -7.33 3.60
C LEU A 279 11.74 -6.98 2.14
N LYS A 280 11.88 -5.70 1.79
CA LYS A 280 12.32 -5.29 0.44
C LYS A 280 13.75 -5.75 0.17
N ASP A 281 14.63 -5.66 1.16
CA ASP A 281 16.05 -6.01 1.02
C ASP A 281 16.30 -7.51 1.00
N MET A 282 15.53 -8.30 1.76
CA MET A 282 15.71 -9.75 1.87
C MET A 282 15.51 -10.48 0.53
N GLY A 283 14.55 -10.03 -0.29
CA GLY A 283 14.08 -10.79 -1.46
C GLY A 283 13.69 -12.25 -1.12
N GLU A 284 13.53 -13.11 -2.12
CA GLU A 284 13.11 -14.51 -1.88
C GLU A 284 14.15 -15.33 -1.10
N LYS A 285 15.44 -15.09 -1.37
CA LYS A 285 16.54 -15.83 -0.72
C LYS A 285 16.64 -15.47 0.76
N GLY A 286 16.56 -14.18 1.10
CA GLY A 286 16.61 -13.72 2.49
C GLY A 286 15.39 -14.20 3.29
N VAL A 287 14.19 -14.19 2.69
CA VAL A 287 12.98 -14.74 3.33
C VAL A 287 13.15 -16.23 3.64
N LYS A 288 13.73 -17.01 2.72
CA LYS A 288 14.01 -18.44 2.95
C LYS A 288 15.02 -18.65 4.07
N GLU A 289 16.09 -17.85 4.11
CA GLU A 289 17.13 -17.97 5.14
C GLU A 289 16.61 -17.55 6.53
N TYR A 290 15.85 -16.46 6.59
CA TYR A 290 15.13 -16.03 7.78
C TYR A 290 14.27 -17.15 8.37
N LYS A 291 13.43 -17.80 7.53
CA LYS A 291 12.55 -18.89 7.97
C LYS A 291 13.30 -20.13 8.47
N LYS A 292 14.55 -20.36 8.04
CA LYS A 292 15.40 -21.43 8.59
C LYS A 292 15.90 -21.10 9.98
N GLN A 293 16.25 -19.84 10.23
CA GLN A 293 16.79 -19.40 11.51
C GLN A 293 15.68 -19.20 12.56
N PHE A 294 14.52 -18.70 12.13
CA PHE A 294 13.38 -18.41 12.99
C PHE A 294 12.15 -19.12 12.46
N SER A 295 11.85 -20.30 13.02
CA SER A 295 10.63 -21.06 12.72
C SER A 295 9.40 -20.57 13.48
N LYS A 296 9.61 -19.77 14.54
CA LYS A 296 8.59 -19.15 15.38
C LYS A 296 9.02 -17.75 15.79
N LEU A 297 8.05 -16.93 16.15
CA LEU A 297 8.31 -15.63 16.74
C LEU A 297 8.84 -15.79 18.18
N ASP A 298 9.77 -14.93 18.55
CA ASP A 298 10.37 -14.91 19.88
C ASP A 298 9.69 -13.84 20.75
N TYR A 299 8.91 -14.27 21.73
CA TYR A 299 8.19 -13.41 22.66
C TYR A 299 8.86 -13.30 24.03
N SER A 300 10.09 -13.83 24.18
CA SER A 300 10.76 -13.92 25.48
C SER A 300 11.38 -12.60 25.96
N ASP A 301 11.57 -11.64 25.07
CA ASP A 301 12.15 -10.34 25.41
C ASP A 301 11.13 -9.50 26.22
N PRO A 302 11.46 -9.07 27.46
CA PRO A 302 10.56 -8.23 28.26
C PRO A 302 10.24 -6.88 27.61
N ALA A 303 11.08 -6.40 26.67
CA ALA A 303 10.77 -5.21 25.86
C ALA A 303 9.70 -5.44 24.78
N ILE A 304 9.26 -6.69 24.57
CA ILE A 304 8.18 -7.12 23.69
C ILE A 304 6.86 -7.32 24.47
N ALA A 305 6.92 -7.27 25.80
CA ALA A 305 5.71 -7.28 26.61
C ALA A 305 4.88 -6.03 26.28
N PRO A 306 3.57 -6.19 26.01
CA PRO A 306 2.72 -5.05 25.68
C PRO A 306 2.81 -4.03 26.82
N PRO A 307 2.90 -2.71 26.52
CA PRO A 307 2.92 -1.69 27.54
C PRO A 307 1.70 -1.89 28.44
N SER A 308 1.93 -1.86 29.76
CA SER A 308 0.87 -2.05 30.76
C SER A 308 -0.33 -1.17 30.39
N ASN A 309 -1.52 -1.77 30.41
CA ASN A 309 -2.81 -1.24 29.95
C ASN A 309 -3.15 0.17 30.49
N THR A 310 -2.43 1.20 30.08
CA THR A 310 -2.77 2.58 30.35
C THR A 310 -3.61 3.02 29.18
N PRO A 311 -4.94 3.20 29.35
CA PRO A 311 -5.81 3.57 28.26
C PRO A 311 -5.33 4.89 27.66
N ILE A 312 -5.05 4.90 26.35
CA ILE A 312 -4.63 6.10 25.60
C ILE A 312 -5.67 7.24 25.75
N GLY A 313 -6.93 6.91 26.04
CA GLY A 313 -7.99 7.88 26.34
C GLY A 313 -7.75 8.75 27.59
N GLU A 314 -6.99 8.29 28.59
CA GLU A 314 -6.67 9.11 29.77
C GLU A 314 -5.51 10.10 29.54
N ALA A 315 -4.56 9.75 28.66
CA ALA A 315 -3.40 10.60 28.39
C ALA A 315 -3.80 11.89 27.65
N ILE A 316 -4.69 11.78 26.65
CA ILE A 316 -5.16 12.93 25.87
C ILE A 316 -6.09 13.83 26.73
N GLY A 317 -6.90 13.25 27.63
CA GLY A 317 -7.75 14.01 28.54
C GLY A 317 -7.00 14.82 29.60
N LYS A 318 -5.84 14.33 30.07
CA LYS A 318 -4.99 15.04 31.04
C LYS A 318 -4.19 16.18 30.41
N GLU A 319 -3.73 16.01 29.17
CA GLU A 319 -2.95 17.05 28.48
C GLU A 319 -3.80 18.28 28.10
N ILE A 320 -5.07 18.07 27.74
CA ILE A 320 -6.03 19.16 27.46
C ILE A 320 -6.46 19.87 28.75
N LYS A 321 -6.61 19.16 29.88
CA LYS A 321 -6.92 19.79 31.18
C LYS A 321 -5.74 20.54 31.78
N GLY A 322 -4.49 20.16 31.46
CA GLY A 322 -3.28 20.84 31.91
C GLY A 322 -3.05 22.21 31.25
N LYS A 323 -3.50 22.40 30.00
CA LYS A 323 -3.35 23.67 29.27
C LYS A 323 -4.43 24.72 29.57
N LYS A 324 -5.52 24.37 30.25
CA LYS A 324 -6.57 25.33 30.68
C LYS A 324 -6.32 25.95 32.07
N LYS A 325 -5.18 25.70 32.70
CA LYS A 325 -4.80 26.23 34.02
C LYS A 325 -3.52 27.08 34.02
N LYS A 326 -3.13 27.64 32.89
CA LYS A 326 -2.13 28.72 32.82
C LYS A 326 -2.70 29.89 32.06
#